data_AF-J5VZ65-F1
#
_entry.id   AF-J5VZ65-F1
#
_cell.length_a   1.000
_cell.length_b   1.000
_cell.length_c   1.000
_cell.angle_alpha   90.00
_cell.angle_beta   90.00
_cell.angle_gamma   90.00
#
_symmetry.space_group_name_H-M   'P 1'
#
loop_
_entity.id
_entity.type
_entity.pdbx_description
1 polymer ?
#
loop_
_entity_poly.entity_id
_entity_poly.type
_entity_poly.pdbx_seq_one_letter_code
_entity_poly.pdbx_strand_id
1 'polypeptide(L)'
;MDKNKYTFAQELLRSYKLTPEQKERVLALVARERNEDIVRLEEKVASLEKNTPITPTPISEEEEPDEIEKEVKIEDSLPKYIYPFSGNGLATFLLAYNQDPLLKYTCHTIDEGEIQGDNIMDYIKKIANIDTYTVREHQRILQERIYELCDLDRNGKELLNEKGKKKNKYFFSKNIKNLILVYLTGKDYDGEKKGWSSDNIEMNWANEELLAWSDAHPDCVPHPNGTLKNKQKVFFKFKKPFTSRLNGRKIRDFSELVIHFKYLFHIRSDNSLKNLLEYRNEKWKTKIDFHFDEKFYENIELFTDVDKLLQIYDEILKDITDTIPEKNKKYRLKEGEKHKIVLSFYEKEKEVYFEILHIHPHCPFYLKTSDNALERIGDFQTSLINKINGITNLYIEADFKEEGKSYCINLWEGEWDEGKGRHFRKVVSKEEISQVGGVKYKLRLK
;
A
#
# COMPACT_ATOMS: atom_id res chain seq x y z
N MET A 1 33.61 -29.57 1.09
CA MET A 1 33.50 -30.79 0.25
C MET A 1 32.74 -30.39 -0.99
N ASP A 2 33.32 -30.57 -2.16
CA ASP A 2 32.69 -30.13 -3.42
C ASP A 2 31.42 -30.95 -3.68
N LYS A 3 30.26 -30.27 -3.69
CA LYS A 3 29.12 -30.81 -4.43
C LYS A 3 29.51 -30.80 -5.90
N ASN A 4 29.80 -31.99 -6.43
CA ASN A 4 30.06 -32.17 -7.86
C ASN A 4 28.88 -31.54 -8.65
N LYS A 5 29.20 -30.67 -9.63
CA LYS A 5 28.19 -29.99 -10.47
C LYS A 5 27.19 -30.97 -11.11
N TYR A 6 27.63 -32.22 -11.32
CA TYR A 6 26.79 -33.30 -11.82
C TYR A 6 25.71 -33.75 -10.83
N THR A 7 26.02 -33.79 -9.53
CA THR A 7 25.03 -34.05 -8.47
C THR A 7 23.99 -32.94 -8.43
N PHE A 8 24.40 -31.68 -8.64
CA PHE A 8 23.48 -30.55 -8.76
C PHE A 8 22.57 -30.67 -10.00
N ALA A 9 23.10 -31.06 -11.17
CA ALA A 9 22.28 -31.29 -12.36
C ALA A 9 21.28 -32.45 -12.19
N GLN A 10 21.67 -33.52 -11.51
CA GLN A 10 20.78 -34.64 -11.18
C GLN A 10 19.74 -34.27 -10.12
N GLU A 11 20.11 -33.49 -9.10
CA GLU A 11 19.16 -32.88 -8.15
C GLU A 11 18.17 -31.98 -8.91
N LEU A 12 18.63 -31.16 -9.87
CA LEU A 12 17.79 -30.25 -10.66
C LEU A 12 16.74 -31.01 -11.51
N LEU A 13 17.16 -32.06 -12.21
CA LEU A 13 16.28 -32.89 -13.06
C LEU A 13 15.27 -33.73 -12.25
N ARG A 14 15.59 -34.07 -11.00
CA ARG A 14 14.74 -34.88 -10.10
C ARG A 14 13.83 -34.07 -9.17
N SER A 15 14.23 -32.86 -8.76
CA SER A 15 13.51 -32.09 -7.72
C SER A 15 12.59 -30.98 -8.26
N TYR A 16 12.81 -30.50 -9.49
CA TYR A 16 11.98 -29.45 -10.09
C TYR A 16 10.98 -30.01 -11.09
N LYS A 17 9.77 -29.42 -11.13
CA LYS A 17 8.75 -29.65 -12.16
C LYS A 17 9.15 -28.99 -13.50
N LEU A 18 10.31 -29.39 -14.04
CA LEU A 18 10.78 -28.96 -15.35
C LEU A 18 9.90 -29.60 -16.44
N THR A 19 9.49 -28.80 -17.44
CA THR A 19 8.82 -29.32 -18.64
C THR A 19 9.77 -30.21 -19.45
N PRO A 20 9.27 -31.06 -20.37
CA PRO A 20 10.14 -31.87 -21.23
C PRO A 20 11.19 -31.03 -21.97
N GLU A 21 10.83 -29.89 -22.57
CA GLU A 21 11.81 -29.04 -23.29
C GLU A 21 12.81 -28.36 -22.35
N GLN A 22 12.43 -28.11 -21.09
CA GLN A 22 13.37 -27.60 -20.09
C GLN A 22 14.38 -28.67 -19.65
N LYS A 23 13.94 -29.93 -19.50
CA LYS A 23 14.84 -31.06 -19.23
C LYS A 23 15.80 -31.28 -20.40
N GLU A 24 15.30 -31.25 -21.63
CA GLU A 24 16.09 -31.34 -22.86
C GLU A 24 17.16 -30.23 -22.93
N ARG A 25 16.81 -28.98 -22.64
CA ARG A 25 17.78 -27.87 -22.59
C ARG A 25 18.85 -28.05 -21.51
N VAL A 26 18.49 -28.56 -20.33
CA VAL A 26 19.46 -28.87 -19.27
C VAL A 26 20.40 -30.01 -19.69
N LEU A 27 19.87 -31.06 -20.33
CA LEU A 27 20.66 -32.17 -20.87
C LEU A 27 21.61 -31.71 -21.98
N ALA A 28 21.14 -30.88 -22.91
CA ALA A 28 21.95 -30.30 -23.99
C ALA A 28 23.09 -29.42 -23.47
N LEU A 29 22.88 -28.67 -22.38
CA LEU A 29 23.93 -27.90 -21.71
C LEU A 29 24.98 -28.80 -21.06
N VAL A 30 24.56 -29.87 -20.38
CA VAL A 30 25.47 -30.86 -19.76
C VAL A 30 26.26 -31.64 -20.82
N ALA A 31 25.63 -32.02 -21.94
CA ALA A 31 26.29 -32.67 -23.07
C ALA A 31 27.36 -31.75 -23.69
N ARG A 32 27.02 -30.46 -23.89
CA ARG A 32 27.91 -29.45 -24.46
C ARG A 32 29.11 -29.11 -23.56
N GLU A 33 28.96 -29.13 -22.23
CA GLU A 33 30.12 -29.01 -21.31
C GLU A 33 31.04 -30.23 -21.35
N ARG A 34 30.51 -31.42 -21.67
CA ARG A 34 31.25 -32.69 -21.63
C ARG A 34 31.84 -33.15 -22.95
N ASN A 35 31.38 -32.60 -24.08
CA ASN A 35 31.66 -33.14 -25.40
C ASN A 35 31.23 -34.63 -25.53
N GLU A 36 30.20 -35.03 -24.75
CA GLU A 36 29.55 -36.35 -24.81
C GLU A 36 28.27 -36.25 -25.65
N ASP A 37 27.94 -37.32 -26.38
CA ASP A 37 26.75 -37.39 -27.24
C ASP A 37 25.45 -37.46 -26.41
N ILE A 38 24.40 -36.72 -26.83
CA ILE A 38 23.17 -36.51 -26.04
C ILE A 38 22.45 -37.83 -25.77
N VAL A 39 22.39 -38.72 -26.78
CA VAL A 39 21.74 -40.04 -26.69
C VAL A 39 22.33 -40.89 -25.55
N ARG A 40 23.66 -40.83 -25.34
CA ARG A 40 24.34 -41.56 -24.25
C ARG A 40 24.06 -40.98 -22.85
N LEU A 41 23.63 -39.73 -22.75
CA LEU A 41 23.24 -39.11 -21.49
C LEU A 41 21.79 -39.46 -21.14
N GLU A 42 20.90 -39.54 -22.13
CA GLU A 42 19.52 -40.01 -21.96
C GLU A 42 19.46 -41.47 -21.47
N GLU A 43 20.24 -42.37 -22.07
CA GLU A 43 20.38 -43.77 -21.62
C GLU A 43 20.91 -43.87 -20.17
N LYS A 44 21.85 -43.00 -19.78
CA LYS A 44 22.38 -42.92 -18.40
C LYS A 44 21.33 -42.39 -17.41
N VAL A 45 20.45 -41.48 -17.81
CA VAL A 45 19.36 -40.99 -16.93
C VAL A 45 18.30 -42.09 -16.75
N ALA A 46 17.85 -42.71 -17.83
CA ALA A 46 16.84 -43.78 -17.79
C ALA A 46 17.29 -45.01 -16.99
N SER A 47 18.59 -45.38 -17.08
CA SER A 47 19.16 -46.48 -16.27
C SER A 47 19.35 -46.13 -14.79
N LEU A 48 19.46 -44.86 -14.42
CA LEU A 48 19.49 -44.40 -13.03
C LEU A 48 18.09 -44.22 -12.41
N GLU A 49 17.05 -44.06 -13.23
CA GLU A 49 15.65 -44.08 -12.77
C GLU A 49 15.18 -45.50 -12.47
N LYS A 50 15.59 -46.50 -13.27
CA LYS A 50 15.29 -47.92 -13.01
C LYS A 50 15.91 -48.53 -11.74
N ASN A 51 16.92 -47.90 -11.16
CA ASN A 51 17.72 -48.47 -10.05
C ASN A 51 17.40 -47.87 -8.66
N THR A 52 16.21 -47.28 -8.47
CA THR A 52 15.75 -46.80 -7.15
C THR A 52 14.64 -47.73 -6.62
N PRO A 53 14.85 -48.45 -5.50
CA PRO A 53 13.84 -49.37 -4.98
C PRO A 53 12.55 -48.66 -4.56
N ILE A 54 11.43 -49.12 -5.11
CA ILE A 54 10.08 -48.73 -4.69
C ILE A 54 9.76 -49.48 -3.39
N THR A 55 9.50 -48.75 -2.31
CA THR A 55 8.91 -49.32 -1.09
C THR A 55 7.47 -48.82 -0.96
N PRO A 56 6.44 -49.67 -1.13
CA PRO A 56 5.05 -49.24 -1.10
C PRO A 56 4.48 -49.22 0.33
N THR A 57 3.49 -48.37 0.57
CA THR A 57 2.55 -48.41 1.72
C THR A 57 1.29 -47.63 1.30
N PRO A 58 0.10 -47.95 1.82
CA PRO A 58 -0.87 -48.65 0.97
C PRO A 58 -1.98 -47.76 0.41
N ILE A 59 -2.58 -48.25 -0.68
CA ILE A 59 -3.82 -47.72 -1.25
C ILE A 59 -5.00 -48.12 -0.36
N SER A 60 -5.96 -47.21 -0.18
CA SER A 60 -7.35 -47.56 0.09
C SER A 60 -8.20 -47.13 -1.12
N GLU A 61 -8.87 -48.11 -1.72
CA GLU A 61 -9.90 -47.99 -2.76
C GLU A 61 -11.11 -47.17 -2.21
N GLU A 62 -12.03 -46.57 -2.99
CA GLU A 62 -12.28 -46.54 -4.44
C GLU A 62 -13.16 -45.31 -4.81
N GLU A 63 -13.37 -45.09 -6.12
CA GLU A 63 -14.11 -43.98 -6.78
C GLU A 63 -13.45 -42.58 -6.69
N GLU A 64 -13.48 -41.68 -7.71
CA GLU A 64 -13.65 -41.75 -9.18
C GLU A 64 -13.04 -40.42 -9.75
N PRO A 65 -12.44 -40.34 -10.97
CA PRO A 65 -11.74 -39.14 -11.44
C PRO A 65 -12.51 -38.35 -12.52
N ASP A 66 -13.10 -37.21 -12.14
CA ASP A 66 -13.57 -36.22 -13.12
C ASP A 66 -12.39 -35.50 -13.79
N GLU A 67 -12.27 -35.63 -15.11
CA GLU A 67 -11.32 -34.89 -15.92
C GLU A 67 -11.67 -33.39 -15.95
N ILE A 68 -10.87 -32.57 -15.27
CA ILE A 68 -10.88 -31.11 -15.47
C ILE A 68 -9.52 -30.70 -16.05
N GLU A 69 -9.56 -30.26 -17.31
CA GLU A 69 -8.45 -29.64 -18.02
C GLU A 69 -7.82 -28.54 -17.14
N LYS A 70 -6.59 -28.77 -16.68
CA LYS A 70 -5.83 -27.74 -15.98
C LYS A 70 -5.28 -26.74 -16.99
N GLU A 71 -6.05 -25.69 -17.24
CA GLU A 71 -5.51 -24.41 -17.71
C GLU A 71 -4.23 -24.10 -16.92
N VAL A 72 -3.09 -24.05 -17.61
CA VAL A 72 -1.82 -23.65 -17.01
C VAL A 72 -1.86 -22.15 -16.78
N LYS A 73 -2.42 -21.74 -15.63
CA LYS A 73 -2.39 -20.36 -15.18
C LYS A 73 -0.96 -19.98 -14.84
N ILE A 74 -0.35 -19.22 -15.75
CA ILE A 74 0.84 -18.41 -15.48
C ILE A 74 0.46 -17.47 -14.33
N GLU A 75 1.15 -17.57 -13.19
CA GLU A 75 0.92 -16.71 -12.04
C GLU A 75 1.31 -15.26 -12.39
N ASP A 76 0.31 -14.40 -12.57
CA ASP A 76 0.53 -12.97 -12.78
C ASP A 76 1.09 -12.36 -11.48
N SER A 77 2.26 -11.74 -11.57
CA SER A 77 3.02 -11.18 -10.43
C SER A 77 2.35 -10.00 -9.72
N LEU A 78 1.19 -9.56 -10.22
CA LEU A 78 0.46 -8.40 -9.77
C LEU A 78 -0.58 -8.75 -8.69
N PRO A 79 -0.87 -7.82 -7.75
CA PRO A 79 -1.82 -8.08 -6.69
C PRO A 79 -3.23 -8.19 -7.27
N LYS A 80 -4.14 -8.89 -6.59
CA LYS A 80 -5.55 -8.85 -6.96
C LYS A 80 -6.07 -7.41 -6.85
N TYR A 81 -6.68 -6.89 -7.92
CA TYR A 81 -7.26 -5.55 -7.96
C TYR A 81 -8.31 -5.33 -6.86
N ILE A 82 -8.19 -4.18 -6.17
CA ILE A 82 -9.12 -3.67 -5.17
C ILE A 82 -9.71 -2.37 -5.71
N TYR A 83 -11.03 -2.32 -5.90
CA TYR A 83 -11.72 -1.15 -6.42
C TYR A 83 -11.82 -0.04 -5.37
N PRO A 84 -11.15 1.12 -5.56
CA PRO A 84 -11.08 2.17 -4.54
C PRO A 84 -12.41 2.88 -4.31
N PHE A 85 -13.24 3.04 -5.36
CA PHE A 85 -14.47 3.84 -5.33
C PHE A 85 -15.73 3.05 -4.96
N SER A 86 -15.59 1.90 -4.29
CA SER A 86 -16.76 1.13 -3.82
C SER A 86 -17.46 1.87 -2.67
N GLY A 87 -18.79 1.70 -2.56
CA GLY A 87 -19.56 2.25 -1.44
C GLY A 87 -19.07 1.77 -0.06
N ASN A 88 -18.39 0.62 -0.01
CA ASN A 88 -17.76 0.04 1.18
C ASN A 88 -16.22 0.11 1.11
N GLY A 89 -15.66 1.03 0.31
CA GLY A 89 -14.23 1.17 0.07
C GLY A 89 -13.47 1.90 1.17
N LEU A 90 -12.23 2.27 0.85
CA LEU A 90 -11.30 2.93 1.79
C LEU A 90 -11.87 4.23 2.37
N ALA A 91 -12.38 5.12 1.51
CA ALA A 91 -12.91 6.41 1.93
C ALA A 91 -14.10 6.26 2.90
N THR A 92 -15.02 5.33 2.63
CA THR A 92 -16.17 5.06 3.53
C THR A 92 -15.72 4.47 4.87
N PHE A 93 -14.74 3.58 4.87
CA PHE A 93 -14.19 3.03 6.12
C PHE A 93 -13.55 4.11 6.99
N LEU A 94 -12.69 4.96 6.40
CA LEU A 94 -12.02 6.06 7.10
C LEU A 94 -13.01 7.12 7.59
N LEU A 95 -14.07 7.41 6.81
CA LEU A 95 -15.15 8.28 7.23
C LEU A 95 -15.91 7.68 8.43
N ALA A 96 -16.29 6.40 8.38
CA ALA A 96 -16.98 5.71 9.46
C ALA A 96 -16.13 5.65 10.74
N TYR A 97 -14.82 5.41 10.61
CA TYR A 97 -13.85 5.50 11.71
C TYR A 97 -13.79 6.90 12.34
N ASN A 98 -13.73 7.94 11.50
CA ASN A 98 -13.71 9.34 11.94
C ASN A 98 -15.07 9.84 12.50
N GLN A 99 -16.17 9.14 12.23
CA GLN A 99 -17.51 9.44 12.73
C GLN A 99 -17.93 8.59 13.94
N ASP A 100 -17.17 7.54 14.27
CA ASP A 100 -17.45 6.69 15.43
C ASP A 100 -17.44 7.52 16.74
N PRO A 101 -18.38 7.29 17.68
CA PRO A 101 -18.45 8.04 18.93
C PRO A 101 -17.16 8.05 19.75
N LEU A 102 -16.34 7.00 19.67
CA LEU A 102 -15.10 6.85 20.42
C LEU A 102 -13.85 6.89 19.53
N LEU A 103 -13.81 6.15 18.42
CA LEU A 103 -12.61 6.09 17.56
C LEU A 103 -12.25 7.47 17.00
N LYS A 104 -13.21 8.40 16.85
CA LYS A 104 -12.92 9.80 16.48
C LYS A 104 -11.93 10.48 17.43
N TYR A 105 -11.94 10.20 18.73
CA TYR A 105 -10.99 10.84 19.66
C TYR A 105 -9.56 10.29 19.54
N THR A 106 -9.34 9.29 18.69
CA THR A 106 -7.99 8.85 18.31
C THR A 106 -7.41 9.69 17.16
N CYS A 107 -8.23 10.49 16.47
CA CYS A 107 -7.80 11.43 15.42
C CYS A 107 -8.15 12.90 15.71
N HIS A 108 -8.97 13.20 16.72
CA HIS A 108 -9.23 14.57 17.20
C HIS A 108 -8.87 14.71 18.69
N THR A 109 -8.38 15.88 19.10
CA THR A 109 -8.16 16.19 20.51
C THR A 109 -9.49 16.27 21.28
N ILE A 110 -9.50 15.81 22.53
CA ILE A 110 -10.68 15.89 23.40
C ILE A 110 -10.83 17.32 23.96
N ASP A 111 -12.00 17.91 23.78
CA ASP A 111 -12.46 19.13 24.44
C ASP A 111 -13.54 18.80 25.50
N GLU A 112 -14.40 19.75 25.86
CA GLU A 112 -15.51 19.51 26.80
C GLU A 112 -16.79 19.01 26.09
N GLY A 113 -16.68 18.51 24.86
CA GLY A 113 -17.81 17.96 24.12
C GLY A 113 -18.37 16.67 24.74
N GLU A 114 -19.67 16.49 24.55
CA GLU A 114 -20.43 15.36 25.09
C GLU A 114 -20.56 14.20 24.09
N ILE A 115 -20.68 12.99 24.64
CA ILE A 115 -21.05 11.74 23.98
C ILE A 115 -22.31 11.25 24.67
N GLN A 116 -23.47 11.30 23.99
CA GLN A 116 -24.76 10.88 24.55
C GLN A 116 -25.16 11.61 25.86
N GLY A 117 -24.68 12.84 26.06
CA GLY A 117 -24.93 13.66 27.26
C GLY A 117 -23.92 13.49 28.40
N ASP A 118 -23.00 12.53 28.29
CA ASP A 118 -21.87 12.35 29.22
C ASP A 118 -20.60 12.97 28.59
N ASN A 119 -19.66 13.50 29.37
CA ASN A 119 -18.32 13.77 28.82
C ASN A 119 -17.58 12.44 28.57
N ILE A 120 -16.52 12.44 27.76
CA ILE A 120 -15.84 11.19 27.37
C ILE A 120 -15.32 10.36 28.56
N MET A 121 -14.88 10.99 29.65
CA MET A 121 -14.36 10.25 30.81
C MET A 121 -15.50 9.51 31.51
N ASP A 122 -16.63 10.19 31.75
CA ASP A 122 -17.81 9.59 32.38
C ASP A 122 -18.48 8.55 31.47
N TYR A 123 -18.49 8.77 30.15
CA TYR A 123 -18.95 7.80 29.16
C TYR A 123 -18.09 6.52 29.17
N ILE A 124 -16.77 6.64 29.24
CA ILE A 124 -15.85 5.49 29.37
C ILE A 124 -16.02 4.80 30.73
N LYS A 125 -16.14 5.55 31.84
CA LYS A 125 -16.42 5.00 33.19
C LYS A 125 -17.67 4.12 33.18
N LYS A 126 -18.75 4.62 32.58
CA LYS A 126 -20.05 3.97 32.42
C LYS A 126 -20.00 2.70 31.56
N ILE A 127 -19.25 2.70 30.46
CA ILE A 127 -19.07 1.50 29.60
C ILE A 127 -18.19 0.45 30.28
N ALA A 128 -17.08 0.86 30.91
CA ALA A 128 -16.15 -0.05 31.57
C ALA A 128 -16.64 -0.51 32.96
N ASN A 129 -17.67 0.12 33.52
CA ASN A 129 -18.15 -0.07 34.89
C ASN A 129 -17.02 0.13 35.93
N ILE A 130 -16.38 1.31 35.87
CA ILE A 130 -15.28 1.75 36.73
C ILE A 130 -15.55 3.15 37.29
N ASP A 131 -15.06 3.44 38.50
CA ASP A 131 -15.24 4.75 39.14
C ASP A 131 -14.29 5.84 38.61
N THR A 132 -13.11 5.42 38.11
CA THR A 132 -12.03 6.30 37.63
C THR A 132 -11.65 5.96 36.19
N TYR A 133 -11.53 6.99 35.35
CA TYR A 133 -11.08 6.84 33.98
C TYR A 133 -9.59 6.51 33.95
N THR A 134 -9.23 5.52 33.11
CA THR A 134 -7.85 5.20 32.76
C THR A 134 -7.72 5.06 31.24
N VAL A 135 -6.54 5.39 30.71
CA VAL A 135 -6.22 5.15 29.29
C VAL A 135 -6.20 3.65 28.98
N ARG A 136 -5.95 2.78 29.96
CA ARG A 136 -5.99 1.32 29.81
C ARG A 136 -7.37 0.82 29.42
N GLU A 137 -8.42 1.23 30.14
CA GLU A 137 -9.79 0.87 29.80
C GLU A 137 -10.29 1.57 28.53
N HIS A 138 -9.88 2.82 28.29
CA HIS A 138 -10.16 3.50 27.03
C HIS A 138 -9.53 2.74 25.84
N GLN A 139 -8.26 2.30 25.93
CA GLN A 139 -7.59 1.52 24.89
C GLN A 139 -8.29 0.18 24.63
N ARG A 140 -8.72 -0.53 25.68
CA ARG A 140 -9.49 -1.78 25.54
C ARG A 140 -10.78 -1.54 24.75
N ILE A 141 -11.54 -0.50 25.08
CA ILE A 141 -12.78 -0.16 24.37
C ILE A 141 -12.48 0.26 22.92
N LEU A 142 -11.44 1.06 22.67
CA LEU A 142 -11.03 1.42 21.31
C LEU A 142 -10.66 0.18 20.46
N GLN A 143 -10.01 -0.82 21.08
CA GLN A 143 -9.70 -2.10 20.45
C GLN A 143 -10.97 -2.89 20.09
N GLU A 144 -11.94 -2.95 20.99
CA GLU A 144 -13.24 -3.59 20.74
C GLU A 144 -14.01 -2.89 19.60
N ARG A 145 -14.04 -1.55 19.58
CA ARG A 145 -14.68 -0.75 18.52
C ARG A 145 -14.02 -0.92 17.16
N ILE A 146 -12.69 -0.96 17.06
CA ILE A 146 -12.02 -1.20 15.77
C ILE A 146 -12.19 -2.65 15.28
N TYR A 147 -12.27 -3.62 16.20
CA TYR A 147 -12.57 -5.02 15.85
C TYR A 147 -13.99 -5.15 15.29
N GLU A 148 -14.99 -4.54 15.94
CA GLU A 148 -16.37 -4.45 15.43
C GLU A 148 -16.43 -3.80 14.05
N LEU A 149 -15.79 -2.64 13.87
CA LEU A 149 -15.76 -1.90 12.60
C LEU A 149 -15.09 -2.71 11.46
N CYS A 150 -14.18 -3.62 11.80
CA CYS A 150 -13.39 -4.42 10.85
C CYS A 150 -13.88 -5.87 10.67
N ASP A 151 -15.03 -6.25 11.22
CA ASP A 151 -15.53 -7.63 11.35
C ASP A 151 -14.46 -8.61 11.87
N LEU A 152 -13.90 -8.32 13.05
CA LEU A 152 -12.92 -9.17 13.74
C LEU A 152 -13.51 -9.79 15.01
N ASP A 153 -13.03 -10.99 15.35
CA ASP A 153 -13.28 -11.61 16.65
C ASP A 153 -12.49 -10.91 17.77
N ARG A 154 -12.74 -11.31 19.02
CA ARG A 154 -12.04 -10.78 20.21
C ARG A 154 -10.51 -10.96 20.20
N ASN A 155 -9.98 -11.80 19.31
CA ASN A 155 -8.55 -12.07 19.15
C ASN A 155 -7.96 -11.35 17.91
N GLY A 156 -8.74 -10.50 17.23
CA GLY A 156 -8.34 -9.78 16.02
C GLY A 156 -8.47 -10.57 14.71
N LYS A 157 -9.09 -11.76 14.71
CA LYS A 157 -9.22 -12.62 13.52
C LYS A 157 -10.50 -12.32 12.73
N GLU A 158 -10.40 -12.27 11.40
CA GLU A 158 -11.54 -12.06 10.49
C GLU A 158 -12.71 -13.02 10.77
N LEU A 159 -13.89 -12.45 10.96
CA LEU A 159 -15.14 -13.20 11.07
C LEU A 159 -15.52 -13.78 9.70
N LEU A 160 -15.91 -15.06 9.72
CA LEU A 160 -16.46 -15.76 8.57
C LEU A 160 -18.00 -15.71 8.64
N ASN A 161 -18.64 -15.63 7.47
CA ASN A 161 -20.07 -15.87 7.33
C ASN A 161 -20.37 -17.38 7.27
N GLU A 162 -21.66 -17.71 7.26
CA GLU A 162 -22.19 -19.09 7.19
C GLU A 162 -21.62 -19.94 6.03
N LYS A 163 -21.10 -19.29 4.99
CA LYS A 163 -20.50 -19.94 3.80
C LYS A 163 -18.97 -20.01 3.87
N GLY A 164 -18.38 -19.83 5.05
CA GLY A 164 -16.92 -19.83 5.28
C GLY A 164 -16.16 -18.68 4.62
N LYS A 165 -16.86 -17.64 4.13
CA LYS A 165 -16.23 -16.47 3.48
C LYS A 165 -16.13 -15.32 4.47
N LYS A 166 -15.05 -14.54 4.38
CA LYS A 166 -14.84 -13.34 5.20
C LYS A 166 -16.05 -12.40 5.10
N LYS A 167 -16.56 -11.94 6.24
CA LYS A 167 -17.76 -11.10 6.33
C LYS A 167 -17.51 -9.66 5.83
N ASN A 168 -16.30 -9.13 6.05
CA ASN A 168 -15.73 -7.90 5.51
C ASN A 168 -16.74 -6.81 5.07
N LYS A 169 -17.35 -6.12 6.05
CA LYS A 169 -18.16 -4.91 5.86
C LYS A 169 -17.50 -3.87 4.94
N TYR A 170 -16.17 -3.75 5.00
CA TYR A 170 -15.37 -2.85 4.17
C TYR A 170 -14.30 -3.60 3.37
N PHE A 171 -13.98 -3.09 2.18
CA PHE A 171 -13.06 -3.72 1.23
C PHE A 171 -11.96 -2.75 0.78
N PHE A 172 -10.80 -2.84 1.42
CA PHE A 172 -9.63 -2.00 1.16
C PHE A 172 -8.32 -2.74 1.50
N SER A 173 -7.17 -2.10 1.25
CA SER A 173 -5.84 -2.68 1.47
C SER A 173 -5.56 -3.03 2.94
N LYS A 174 -4.83 -4.13 3.19
CA LYS A 174 -4.33 -4.46 4.54
C LYS A 174 -3.42 -3.37 5.14
N ASN A 175 -2.78 -2.53 4.31
CA ASN A 175 -1.79 -1.55 4.76
C ASN A 175 -2.37 -0.57 5.81
N ILE A 176 -3.46 0.12 5.47
CA ILE A 176 -4.12 1.07 6.36
C ILE A 176 -4.84 0.37 7.53
N LYS A 177 -5.33 -0.87 7.34
CA LYS A 177 -5.85 -1.69 8.45
C LYS A 177 -4.76 -1.94 9.50
N ASN A 178 -3.58 -2.35 9.06
CA ASN A 178 -2.43 -2.56 9.93
C ASN A 178 -1.95 -1.26 10.59
N LEU A 179 -1.92 -0.13 9.86
CA LEU A 179 -1.55 1.17 10.40
C LEU A 179 -2.45 1.55 11.59
N ILE A 180 -3.78 1.43 11.43
CA ILE A 180 -4.75 1.75 12.50
C ILE A 180 -4.66 0.73 13.65
N LEU A 181 -4.57 -0.58 13.36
CA LEU A 181 -4.46 -1.61 14.40
C LEU A 181 -3.19 -1.43 15.25
N VAL A 182 -2.04 -1.17 14.64
CA VAL A 182 -0.78 -0.91 15.36
C VAL A 182 -0.89 0.38 16.17
N TYR A 183 -1.52 1.43 15.64
CA TYR A 183 -1.74 2.68 16.36
C TYR A 183 -2.65 2.52 17.61
N LEU A 184 -3.65 1.64 17.55
CA LEU A 184 -4.59 1.42 18.65
C LEU A 184 -4.16 0.32 19.65
N THR A 185 -3.36 -0.66 19.23
CA THR A 185 -3.06 -1.88 20.01
C THR A 185 -1.58 -2.20 20.15
N GLY A 186 -0.70 -1.46 19.46
CA GLY A 186 0.73 -1.75 19.37
C GLY A 186 1.08 -3.00 18.56
N LYS A 187 0.10 -3.65 17.90
CA LYS A 187 0.25 -4.88 17.14
C LYS A 187 -0.41 -4.79 15.76
N ASP A 188 0.16 -5.49 14.79
CA ASP A 188 -0.46 -5.64 13.48
C ASP A 188 -1.46 -6.82 13.45
N TYR A 189 -2.01 -7.09 12.27
CA TYR A 189 -3.00 -8.14 12.05
C TYR A 189 -2.49 -9.56 12.30
N ASP A 190 -1.18 -9.78 12.25
CA ASP A 190 -0.55 -11.07 12.55
C ASP A 190 -0.19 -11.19 14.05
N GLY A 191 -0.44 -10.13 14.83
CA GLY A 191 -0.18 -10.03 16.27
C GLY A 191 1.20 -9.46 16.63
N GLU A 192 1.99 -9.08 15.64
CA GLU A 192 3.39 -8.68 15.79
C GLU A 192 3.53 -7.22 16.23
N LYS A 193 4.43 -6.96 17.19
CA LYS A 193 4.75 -5.59 17.63
C LYS A 193 5.58 -4.88 16.56
N LYS A 194 5.06 -3.76 16.03
CA LYS A 194 5.71 -2.96 14.98
C LYS A 194 5.49 -1.46 15.24
N GLY A 195 6.30 -0.62 14.60
CA GLY A 195 5.95 0.79 14.43
C GLY A 195 4.93 0.97 13.31
N TRP A 196 4.22 2.11 13.31
CA TRP A 196 3.21 2.45 12.28
C TRP A 196 3.65 3.64 11.41
N SER A 197 3.02 3.76 10.22
CA SER A 197 3.35 4.71 9.14
C SER A 197 4.78 4.58 8.55
N SER A 198 5.10 5.36 7.51
CA SER A 198 6.47 5.52 6.99
C SER A 198 7.48 6.04 8.01
N ASP A 199 7.02 6.65 9.11
CA ASP A 199 7.87 7.16 10.18
C ASP A 199 8.28 6.05 11.17
N ASN A 200 7.68 4.86 11.09
CA ASN A 200 7.86 3.73 12.01
C ASN A 200 7.70 4.16 13.49
N ILE A 201 6.57 4.82 13.78
CA ILE A 201 6.30 5.41 15.08
C ILE A 201 5.97 4.30 16.09
N GLU A 202 6.71 4.25 17.19
CA GLU A 202 6.50 3.26 18.27
C GLU A 202 5.42 3.68 19.27
N MET A 203 5.20 4.99 19.45
CA MET A 203 4.20 5.52 20.37
C MET A 203 2.78 5.26 19.83
N ASN A 204 1.93 4.66 20.66
CA ASN A 204 0.60 4.17 20.30
C ASN A 204 -0.30 4.13 21.55
N TRP A 205 -1.59 3.84 21.39
CA TRP A 205 -2.55 3.85 22.51
C TRP A 205 -2.32 2.77 23.58
N ALA A 206 -1.62 1.68 23.24
CA ALA A 206 -1.23 0.60 24.15
C ALA A 206 0.24 0.70 24.62
N ASN A 207 0.86 1.88 24.49
CA ASN A 207 2.26 2.06 24.88
C ASN A 207 2.41 2.14 26.41
N GLU A 208 3.29 1.33 26.99
CA GLU A 208 3.48 1.25 28.45
C GLU A 208 3.84 2.60 29.12
N GLU A 209 4.51 3.52 28.42
CA GLU A 209 4.81 4.84 28.97
C GLU A 209 3.54 5.70 29.13
N LEU A 210 2.61 5.60 28.17
CA LEU A 210 1.32 6.26 28.20
C LEU A 210 0.41 5.64 29.28
N LEU A 211 0.41 4.31 29.38
CA LEU A 211 -0.39 3.59 30.38
C LEU A 211 0.10 3.90 31.80
N ALA A 212 1.41 3.80 32.06
CA ALA A 212 2.00 4.15 33.35
C ALA A 212 1.81 5.64 33.72
N TRP A 213 1.79 6.55 32.73
CA TRP A 213 1.41 7.94 32.97
C TRP A 213 -0.06 8.06 33.39
N SER A 214 -0.98 7.35 32.74
CA SER A 214 -2.40 7.36 33.10
C SER A 214 -2.66 6.77 34.48
N ASP A 215 -1.94 5.71 34.86
CA ASP A 215 -2.08 5.08 36.17
C ASP A 215 -1.64 6.04 37.30
N ALA A 216 -0.77 7.02 37.00
CA ALA A 216 -0.37 8.10 37.91
C ALA A 216 -1.24 9.38 37.81
N HIS A 217 -2.14 9.46 36.83
CA HIS A 217 -3.03 10.61 36.58
C HIS A 217 -4.45 10.11 36.28
N PRO A 218 -5.18 9.56 37.27
CA PRO A 218 -6.57 9.15 37.08
C PRO A 218 -7.45 10.34 36.68
N ASP A 219 -8.55 10.06 35.97
CA ASP A 219 -9.47 11.08 35.44
C ASP A 219 -8.79 12.17 34.58
N CYS A 220 -7.66 11.83 33.94
CA CYS A 220 -6.95 12.70 33.00
C CYS A 220 -6.83 12.05 31.62
N VAL A 221 -7.34 12.71 30.57
CA VAL A 221 -7.15 12.27 29.18
C VAL A 221 -5.75 12.66 28.67
N PRO A 222 -5.09 11.87 27.80
CA PRO A 222 -3.70 12.15 27.45
C PRO A 222 -3.51 13.28 26.42
N HIS A 223 -4.57 13.67 25.70
CA HIS A 223 -4.56 14.61 24.57
C HIS A 223 -5.68 15.67 24.62
N PRO A 224 -5.87 16.39 25.75
CA PRO A 224 -6.90 17.40 25.88
C PRO A 224 -6.60 18.64 25.03
N ASN A 225 -7.62 19.42 24.74
CA ASN A 225 -7.56 20.72 24.07
C ASN A 225 -8.56 21.70 24.70
N GLY A 226 -8.49 22.98 24.30
CA GLY A 226 -9.41 24.03 24.71
C GLY A 226 -9.57 24.13 26.23
N THR A 227 -10.81 24.25 26.68
CA THR A 227 -11.18 24.40 28.09
C THR A 227 -10.75 23.21 28.95
N LEU A 228 -10.85 21.97 28.43
CA LEU A 228 -10.43 20.78 29.16
C LEU A 228 -8.93 20.79 29.46
N LYS A 229 -8.10 21.23 28.51
CA LYS A 229 -6.64 21.37 28.72
C LYS A 229 -6.32 22.37 29.83
N ASN A 230 -7.11 23.45 29.93
CA ASN A 230 -6.96 24.47 30.97
C ASN A 230 -7.45 23.98 32.36
N LYS A 231 -8.49 23.13 32.41
CA LYS A 231 -8.96 22.49 33.64
C LYS A 231 -7.98 21.44 34.15
N GLN A 232 -7.59 20.51 33.29
CA GLN A 232 -6.75 19.35 33.63
C GLN A 232 -5.30 19.74 33.94
N LYS A 233 -4.72 20.72 33.21
CA LYS A 233 -3.35 21.27 33.32
C LYS A 233 -2.20 20.28 33.07
N VAL A 234 -2.39 18.99 33.31
CA VAL A 234 -1.49 17.88 32.93
C VAL A 234 -1.96 17.21 31.65
N PHE A 235 -1.04 16.63 30.88
CA PHE A 235 -1.31 15.81 29.68
C PHE A 235 -0.04 15.05 29.29
N PHE A 236 -0.16 14.00 28.46
CA PHE A 236 0.96 13.12 28.17
C PHE A 236 1.96 13.77 27.19
N LYS A 237 3.19 13.99 27.65
CA LYS A 237 4.32 14.52 26.86
C LYS A 237 5.36 13.45 26.63
N PHE A 238 5.97 13.42 25.45
CA PHE A 238 6.95 12.40 25.11
C PHE A 238 8.32 12.74 25.71
N LYS A 239 8.97 11.75 26.34
CA LYS A 239 10.40 11.87 26.73
C LYS A 239 11.30 12.16 25.53
N LYS A 240 10.94 11.66 24.34
CA LYS A 240 11.66 11.84 23.08
C LYS A 240 10.71 12.36 21.98
N PRO A 241 10.56 13.69 21.84
CA PRO A 241 9.87 14.28 20.70
C PRO A 241 10.54 13.90 19.38
N PHE A 242 9.75 13.73 18.31
CA PHE A 242 10.24 13.45 16.95
C PHE A 242 9.75 14.49 15.94
N THR A 243 10.33 14.52 14.75
CA THR A 243 9.85 15.35 13.63
C THR A 243 9.18 14.44 12.62
N SER A 244 7.94 14.72 12.26
CA SER A 244 7.23 13.91 11.27
C SER A 244 7.79 14.11 9.86
N ARG A 245 7.99 13.02 9.10
CA ARG A 245 8.36 13.10 7.67
C ARG A 245 7.14 13.37 6.77
N LEU A 246 5.94 13.45 7.33
CA LEU A 246 4.73 13.84 6.60
C LEU A 246 4.77 15.31 6.20
N ASN A 247 5.12 16.19 7.14
CA ASN A 247 4.97 17.65 7.01
C ASN A 247 6.00 18.48 7.82
N GLY A 248 7.05 17.85 8.36
CA GLY A 248 8.11 18.54 9.11
C GLY A 248 7.71 19.08 10.49
N ARG A 249 6.47 18.88 10.94
CA ARG A 249 6.03 19.33 12.27
C ARG A 249 6.66 18.45 13.35
N LYS A 250 7.11 19.08 14.45
CA LYS A 250 7.65 18.40 15.62
C LYS A 250 6.50 17.91 16.50
N ILE A 251 6.50 16.61 16.82
CA ILE A 251 5.53 15.94 17.68
C ILE A 251 6.16 15.75 19.07
N ARG A 252 5.55 16.36 20.09
CA ARG A 252 6.07 16.51 21.46
C ARG A 252 5.16 15.91 22.51
N ASP A 253 3.88 15.78 22.21
CA ASP A 253 2.84 15.28 23.12
C ASP A 253 1.79 14.44 22.38
N PHE A 254 0.89 13.81 23.13
CA PHE A 254 -0.14 12.94 22.54
C PHE A 254 -1.20 13.73 21.74
N SER A 255 -1.43 15.02 22.05
CA SER A 255 -2.31 15.89 21.26
C SER A 255 -1.74 16.11 19.85
N GLU A 256 -0.43 16.34 19.73
CA GLU A 256 0.24 16.45 18.43
C GLU A 256 0.24 15.10 17.68
N LEU A 257 0.27 13.97 18.40
CA LEU A 257 0.24 12.64 17.79
C LEU A 257 -1.13 12.27 17.19
N VAL A 258 -2.25 12.51 17.88
CA VAL A 258 -3.60 12.22 17.33
C VAL A 258 -3.86 13.04 16.07
N ILE A 259 -3.39 14.29 16.03
CA ILE A 259 -3.50 15.17 14.85
C ILE A 259 -2.57 14.70 13.73
N HIS A 260 -1.34 14.27 14.03
CA HIS A 260 -0.45 13.67 13.04
C HIS A 260 -1.07 12.40 12.43
N PHE A 261 -1.64 11.52 13.25
CA PHE A 261 -2.32 10.31 12.79
C PHE A 261 -3.50 10.62 11.86
N LYS A 262 -4.35 11.60 12.20
CA LYS A 262 -5.42 12.10 11.31
C LYS A 262 -4.91 12.52 9.94
N TYR A 263 -3.76 13.20 9.90
CA TYR A 263 -3.17 13.69 8.66
C TYR A 263 -2.61 12.60 7.74
N LEU A 264 -2.37 11.38 8.24
CA LEU A 264 -2.00 10.22 7.42
C LEU A 264 -3.17 9.67 6.60
N PHE A 265 -4.43 10.07 6.90
CA PHE A 265 -5.59 9.54 6.18
C PHE A 265 -6.66 10.58 5.75
N HIS A 266 -6.44 11.87 5.97
CA HIS A 266 -7.40 12.93 5.66
C HIS A 266 -6.71 14.17 5.07
N ILE A 267 -6.92 14.41 3.77
CA ILE A 267 -6.55 15.67 3.07
C ILE A 267 -7.70 16.66 3.26
N ARG A 268 -7.36 17.88 3.68
CA ARG A 268 -8.29 18.98 4.01
C ARG A 268 -7.49 20.29 4.13
N SER A 269 -8.12 21.45 4.25
CA SER A 269 -7.40 22.75 4.21
C SER A 269 -6.22 22.90 5.19
N ASP A 270 -6.32 22.43 6.44
CA ASP A 270 -5.23 22.47 7.43
C ASP A 270 -4.13 21.39 7.26
N ASN A 271 -4.36 20.47 6.31
CA ASN A 271 -3.48 19.39 5.85
C ASN A 271 -3.59 19.22 4.32
N SER A 272 -3.47 20.34 3.58
CA SER A 272 -3.70 20.35 2.14
C SER A 272 -2.62 19.54 1.42
N LEU A 273 -2.96 18.91 0.30
CA LEU A 273 -1.98 18.16 -0.50
C LEU A 273 -0.81 19.07 -0.92
N LYS A 274 -1.08 20.36 -1.19
CA LYS A 274 -0.04 21.35 -1.53
C LYS A 274 1.01 21.48 -0.42
N ASN A 275 0.59 21.74 0.81
CA ASN A 275 1.49 21.87 1.97
C ASN A 275 2.35 20.60 2.19
N LEU A 276 1.76 19.43 1.94
CA LEU A 276 2.46 18.14 2.02
C LEU A 276 3.50 17.96 0.90
N LEU A 277 3.16 18.34 -0.33
CA LEU A 277 4.06 18.26 -1.49
C LEU A 277 5.17 19.31 -1.41
N GLU A 278 4.89 20.55 -1.03
CA GLU A 278 5.89 21.61 -0.82
C GLU A 278 6.97 21.16 0.17
N TYR A 279 6.58 20.57 1.31
CA TYR A 279 7.52 20.01 2.28
C TYR A 279 8.41 18.90 1.69
N ARG A 280 7.87 18.01 0.84
CA ARG A 280 8.66 16.93 0.20
C ARG A 280 9.53 17.43 -0.96
N ASN A 281 9.08 18.46 -1.68
CA ASN A 281 9.77 19.05 -2.83
C ASN A 281 11.10 19.69 -2.44
N GLU A 282 11.26 20.14 -1.19
CA GLU A 282 12.51 20.69 -0.66
C GLU A 282 13.71 19.76 -0.82
N LYS A 283 13.50 18.44 -0.75
CA LYS A 283 14.54 17.41 -0.99
C LYS A 283 15.06 17.43 -2.43
N TRP A 284 14.22 17.84 -3.39
CA TRP A 284 14.44 17.68 -4.82
C TRP A 284 14.68 19.00 -5.57
N LYS A 285 14.52 20.16 -4.91
CA LYS A 285 14.62 21.52 -5.49
C LYS A 285 15.91 21.85 -6.26
N THR A 286 16.99 21.10 -6.03
CA THR A 286 18.25 21.24 -6.78
C THR A 286 18.21 20.54 -8.14
N LYS A 287 17.41 19.47 -8.29
CA LYS A 287 17.25 18.67 -9.52
C LYS A 287 15.96 18.96 -10.29
N ILE A 288 14.94 19.45 -9.60
CA ILE A 288 13.58 19.65 -10.13
C ILE A 288 13.14 21.10 -9.92
N ASP A 289 12.46 21.63 -10.92
CA ASP A 289 11.72 22.89 -10.91
C ASP A 289 10.21 22.58 -10.84
N PHE A 290 9.59 22.87 -9.69
CA PHE A 290 8.21 22.50 -9.37
C PHE A 290 7.25 23.65 -9.64
N HIS A 291 6.16 23.35 -10.35
CA HIS A 291 5.07 24.28 -10.62
C HIS A 291 3.76 23.67 -10.14
N PHE A 292 2.95 24.45 -9.42
CA PHE A 292 1.56 24.12 -9.16
C PHE A 292 0.70 24.79 -10.25
N ASP A 293 -0.12 24.00 -10.92
CA ASP A 293 -1.08 24.46 -11.92
C ASP A 293 -2.22 25.27 -11.29
N GLU A 294 -2.92 26.09 -12.07
CA GLU A 294 -4.09 26.86 -11.60
C GLU A 294 -5.19 25.94 -11.04
N LYS A 295 -5.27 24.68 -11.51
CA LYS A 295 -6.16 23.64 -11.01
C LYS A 295 -5.54 22.83 -9.86
N PHE A 296 -4.77 23.47 -8.98
CA PHE A 296 -4.33 22.86 -7.72
C PHE A 296 -5.14 23.43 -6.54
N TYR A 297 -6.24 22.76 -6.22
CA TYR A 297 -7.18 23.21 -5.19
C TYR A 297 -6.76 22.73 -3.80
N GLU A 298 -6.61 23.67 -2.86
CA GLU A 298 -6.14 23.38 -1.49
C GLU A 298 -7.27 22.95 -0.53
N ASN A 299 -8.52 23.07 -0.95
CA ASN A 299 -9.73 22.89 -0.14
C ASN A 299 -10.50 21.58 -0.42
N ILE A 300 -9.98 20.68 -1.25
CA ILE A 300 -10.58 19.35 -1.46
C ILE A 300 -10.48 18.54 -0.16
N GLU A 301 -11.63 18.04 0.33
CA GLU A 301 -11.68 17.09 1.44
C GLU A 301 -11.70 15.65 0.92
N LEU A 302 -10.69 14.85 1.29
CA LEU A 302 -10.52 13.47 0.83
C LEU A 302 -10.02 12.56 1.95
N PHE A 303 -10.77 11.50 2.22
CA PHE A 303 -10.34 10.37 3.04
C PHE A 303 -9.65 9.31 2.16
N THR A 304 -8.36 9.05 2.39
CA THR A 304 -7.53 8.13 1.60
C THR A 304 -6.31 7.68 2.41
N ASP A 305 -5.39 6.87 1.87
CA ASP A 305 -4.10 6.57 2.52
C ASP A 305 -3.06 7.60 2.03
N VAL A 306 -2.92 8.70 2.77
CA VAL A 306 -2.08 9.86 2.41
C VAL A 306 -0.60 9.51 2.51
N ASP A 307 -0.23 8.65 3.47
CA ASP A 307 1.14 8.15 3.61
C ASP A 307 1.57 7.40 2.34
N LYS A 308 0.75 6.46 1.85
CA LYS A 308 1.04 5.76 0.59
C LYS A 308 1.03 6.69 -0.60
N LEU A 309 0.05 7.59 -0.73
CA LEU A 309 -0.02 8.56 -1.82
C LEU A 309 1.29 9.36 -1.97
N LEU A 310 1.86 9.83 -0.85
CA LEU A 310 3.11 10.57 -0.87
C LEU A 310 4.36 9.68 -1.04
N GLN A 311 4.34 8.41 -0.61
CA GLN A 311 5.40 7.44 -0.96
C GLN A 311 5.47 7.21 -2.47
N ILE A 312 4.32 7.12 -3.15
CA ILE A 312 4.23 6.98 -4.61
C ILE A 312 4.75 8.23 -5.32
N TYR A 313 4.41 9.41 -4.81
CA TYR A 313 4.98 10.67 -5.29
C TYR A 313 6.51 10.68 -5.21
N ASP A 314 7.08 10.34 -4.05
CA ASP A 314 8.55 10.26 -3.88
C ASP A 314 9.21 9.19 -4.77
N GLU A 315 8.52 8.07 -5.05
CA GLU A 315 9.01 7.05 -5.99
C GLU A 315 9.03 7.54 -7.43
N ILE A 316 8.01 8.27 -7.88
CA ILE A 316 7.98 8.91 -9.20
C ILE A 316 9.10 9.93 -9.35
N LEU A 317 9.29 10.81 -8.35
CA LEU A 317 10.38 11.79 -8.39
C LEU A 317 11.76 11.11 -8.40
N LYS A 318 11.97 10.07 -7.58
CA LYS A 318 13.22 9.31 -7.55
C LYS A 318 13.49 8.57 -8.86
N ASP A 319 12.48 8.00 -9.49
CA ASP A 319 12.65 7.32 -10.78
C ASP A 319 13.11 8.31 -11.86
N ILE A 320 12.47 9.48 -11.91
CA ILE A 320 12.82 10.59 -12.81
C ILE A 320 14.25 11.10 -12.59
N THR A 321 14.67 11.37 -11.35
CA THR A 321 15.96 12.05 -11.08
C THR A 321 17.16 11.14 -10.91
N ASP A 322 16.94 9.88 -10.56
CA ASP A 322 18.00 8.95 -10.16
C ASP A 322 17.98 7.70 -11.05
N THR A 323 16.88 6.93 -11.04
CA THR A 323 16.82 5.59 -11.65
C THR A 323 16.85 5.61 -13.18
N ILE A 324 16.06 6.48 -13.82
CA ILE A 324 16.06 6.60 -15.29
C ILE A 324 17.39 7.17 -15.80
N PRO A 325 17.96 8.27 -15.25
CA PRO A 325 19.28 8.76 -15.66
C PRO A 325 20.42 7.75 -15.47
N GLU A 326 20.35 6.91 -14.43
CA GLU A 326 21.33 5.83 -14.21
C GLU A 326 21.28 4.81 -15.35
N LYS A 327 20.08 4.27 -15.64
CA LYS A 327 19.84 3.23 -16.65
C LYS A 327 19.92 3.73 -18.10
N ASN A 328 19.55 4.99 -18.36
CA ASN A 328 19.50 5.58 -19.69
C ASN A 328 20.29 6.90 -19.75
N LYS A 329 21.51 6.82 -20.30
CA LYS A 329 22.42 7.98 -20.45
C LYS A 329 21.83 9.16 -21.23
N LYS A 330 20.85 8.93 -22.13
CA LYS A 330 20.19 10.01 -22.91
C LYS A 330 19.28 10.89 -22.06
N TYR A 331 18.87 10.41 -20.89
CA TYR A 331 17.99 11.08 -19.93
C TYR A 331 18.78 11.80 -18.81
N ARG A 332 20.11 11.89 -18.95
CA ARG A 332 20.97 12.65 -18.03
C ARG A 332 20.92 14.12 -18.40
N LEU A 333 20.55 14.95 -17.44
CA LEU A 333 20.64 16.40 -17.52
C LEU A 333 22.10 16.85 -17.54
N LYS A 334 22.37 17.97 -18.21
CA LYS A 334 23.65 18.68 -18.13
C LYS A 334 23.72 19.49 -16.83
N GLU A 335 24.92 19.96 -16.49
CA GLU A 335 25.11 20.87 -15.37
C GLU A 335 24.25 22.13 -15.54
N GLY A 336 23.55 22.53 -14.48
CA GLY A 336 22.60 23.66 -14.47
C GLY A 336 21.19 23.34 -15.00
N GLU A 337 20.99 22.23 -15.71
CA GLU A 337 19.65 21.83 -16.17
C GLU A 337 18.84 21.16 -15.04
N LYS A 338 17.51 21.31 -15.07
CA LYS A 338 16.56 20.66 -14.16
C LYS A 338 15.45 19.98 -14.94
N HIS A 339 14.81 18.99 -14.33
CA HIS A 339 13.50 18.52 -14.78
C HIS A 339 12.43 19.52 -14.38
N LYS A 340 11.38 19.70 -15.18
CA LYS A 340 10.19 20.42 -14.75
C LYS A 340 9.10 19.44 -14.34
N ILE A 341 8.47 19.68 -13.20
CA ILE A 341 7.30 18.96 -12.71
C ILE A 341 6.16 19.96 -12.58
N VAL A 342 5.03 19.68 -13.25
CA VAL A 342 3.78 20.42 -13.08
C VAL A 342 2.79 19.54 -12.32
N LEU A 343 2.19 20.10 -11.27
CA LEU A 343 1.29 19.40 -10.35
C LEU A 343 -0.12 20.00 -10.48
N SER A 344 -1.14 19.16 -10.65
CA SER A 344 -2.55 19.57 -10.60
C SER A 344 -3.31 18.69 -9.60
N PHE A 345 -4.28 19.26 -8.88
CA PHE A 345 -5.13 18.53 -7.94
C PHE A 345 -6.53 19.14 -7.92
N TYR A 346 -7.49 18.51 -8.60
CA TYR A 346 -8.78 19.10 -8.90
C TYR A 346 -9.94 18.11 -8.85
N GLU A 347 -11.16 18.65 -8.74
CA GLU A 347 -12.40 17.90 -8.94
C GLU A 347 -12.95 18.11 -10.35
N LYS A 348 -13.39 17.03 -11.01
CA LYS A 348 -14.13 17.04 -12.28
C LYS A 348 -15.22 15.99 -12.21
N GLU A 349 -16.46 16.36 -12.51
CA GLU A 349 -17.60 15.40 -12.57
C GLU A 349 -17.80 14.56 -11.28
N LYS A 350 -17.45 15.13 -10.11
CA LYS A 350 -17.42 14.51 -8.75
C LYS A 350 -16.25 13.55 -8.48
N GLU A 351 -15.39 13.35 -9.46
CA GLU A 351 -14.15 12.58 -9.38
C GLU A 351 -13.00 13.50 -8.95
N VAL A 352 -12.03 12.96 -8.20
CA VAL A 352 -10.86 13.71 -7.71
C VAL A 352 -9.62 13.21 -8.43
N TYR A 353 -8.86 14.12 -9.02
CA TYR A 353 -7.65 13.81 -9.79
C TYR A 353 -6.42 14.47 -9.16
N PHE A 354 -5.34 13.70 -9.01
CA PHE A 354 -3.99 14.22 -8.76
C PHE A 354 -3.12 13.87 -9.98
N GLU A 355 -2.57 14.89 -10.63
CA GLU A 355 -1.75 14.74 -11.83
C GLU A 355 -0.31 15.23 -11.58
N ILE A 356 0.67 14.44 -12.02
CA ILE A 356 2.11 14.73 -11.94
C ILE A 356 2.66 14.69 -13.37
N LEU A 357 2.75 15.85 -14.02
CA LEU A 357 3.31 16.00 -15.37
C LEU A 357 4.81 16.24 -15.30
N HIS A 358 5.60 15.30 -15.82
CA HIS A 358 7.03 15.44 -16.00
C HIS A 358 7.38 15.96 -17.40
N ILE A 359 8.21 16.99 -17.45
CA ILE A 359 8.75 17.57 -18.68
C ILE A 359 10.28 17.56 -18.58
N HIS A 360 10.92 16.71 -19.40
CA HIS A 360 12.38 16.71 -19.57
C HIS A 360 12.75 17.71 -20.68
N PRO A 361 13.79 18.56 -20.51
CA PRO A 361 14.18 19.56 -21.51
C PRO A 361 14.61 19.03 -22.89
N HIS A 362 14.86 17.72 -23.03
CA HIS A 362 15.45 17.08 -24.22
C HIS A 362 14.74 15.77 -24.61
N CYS A 363 14.04 15.13 -23.66
CA CYS A 363 13.31 13.88 -23.85
C CYS A 363 11.88 13.95 -23.25
N PRO A 364 11.03 14.90 -23.68
CA PRO A 364 9.65 15.06 -23.17
C PRO A 364 8.69 14.01 -23.76
N PHE A 365 9.10 12.75 -23.80
CA PHE A 365 8.36 11.64 -24.39
C PHE A 365 8.59 10.36 -23.58
N TYR A 366 7.64 9.44 -23.64
CA TYR A 366 7.76 8.15 -22.97
C TYR A 366 8.92 7.33 -23.56
N LEU A 367 9.65 6.63 -22.70
CA LEU A 367 10.89 5.92 -23.08
C LEU A 367 10.67 4.52 -23.67
N LYS A 368 9.42 4.05 -23.72
CA LYS A 368 8.98 2.81 -24.39
C LYS A 368 8.07 3.17 -25.56
N THR A 369 8.00 2.32 -26.59
CA THR A 369 6.88 2.37 -27.54
C THR A 369 5.56 2.04 -26.83
N SER A 370 4.42 2.43 -27.40
CA SER A 370 3.13 2.21 -26.75
C SER A 370 2.81 0.72 -26.62
N ASP A 371 3.14 -0.10 -27.62
CA ASP A 371 2.93 -1.56 -27.58
C ASP A 371 3.77 -2.23 -26.47
N ASN A 372 5.04 -1.83 -26.31
CA ASN A 372 5.87 -2.29 -25.18
C ASN A 372 5.30 -1.87 -23.81
N ALA A 373 4.55 -0.76 -23.75
CA ALA A 373 3.88 -0.32 -22.53
C ALA A 373 2.59 -1.11 -22.22
N LEU A 374 1.93 -1.67 -23.24
CA LEU A 374 0.81 -2.60 -23.09
C LEU A 374 1.30 -4.00 -22.68
N GLU A 375 2.28 -4.54 -23.41
CA GLU A 375 2.79 -5.91 -23.18
C GLU A 375 3.57 -6.04 -21.87
N ARG A 376 4.31 -5.00 -21.45
CA ARG A 376 5.26 -5.08 -20.33
C ARG A 376 5.24 -3.83 -19.46
N ILE A 377 4.35 -3.87 -18.46
CA ILE A 377 4.20 -2.91 -17.36
C ILE A 377 5.58 -2.53 -16.79
N GLY A 378 6.32 -3.52 -16.29
CA GLY A 378 7.69 -3.37 -15.79
C GLY A 378 7.79 -3.05 -14.29
N ASP A 379 8.95 -3.35 -13.69
CA ASP A 379 9.15 -3.42 -12.24
C ASP A 379 8.78 -2.13 -11.49
N PHE A 380 9.07 -0.95 -12.08
CA PHE A 380 8.74 0.33 -11.46
C PHE A 380 7.23 0.54 -11.38
N GLN A 381 6.52 0.36 -12.50
CA GLN A 381 5.06 0.43 -12.55
C GLN A 381 4.42 -0.64 -11.64
N THR A 382 5.01 -1.85 -11.55
CA THR A 382 4.60 -2.90 -10.60
C THR A 382 4.80 -2.46 -9.13
N SER A 383 5.88 -1.76 -8.80
CA SER A 383 6.09 -1.17 -7.45
C SER A 383 4.99 -0.17 -7.11
N LEU A 384 4.69 0.76 -8.03
CA LEU A 384 3.61 1.74 -7.85
C LEU A 384 2.27 1.04 -7.65
N ILE A 385 1.91 0.08 -8.51
CA ILE A 385 0.68 -0.72 -8.44
C ILE A 385 0.52 -1.40 -7.07
N ASN A 386 1.57 -2.04 -6.56
CA ASN A 386 1.55 -2.69 -5.25
C ASN A 386 1.26 -1.71 -4.10
N LYS A 387 1.59 -0.42 -4.26
CA LYS A 387 1.31 0.63 -3.26
C LYS A 387 -0.06 1.28 -3.43
N ILE A 388 -0.50 1.55 -4.67
CA ILE A 388 -1.79 2.22 -4.96
C ILE A 388 -3.02 1.31 -4.82
N ASN A 389 -2.86 -0.02 -4.77
CA ASN A 389 -4.00 -0.93 -4.90
C ASN A 389 -5.05 -0.71 -3.79
N GLY A 390 -6.26 -0.32 -4.18
CA GLY A 390 -7.34 0.07 -3.26
C GLY A 390 -7.33 1.54 -2.79
N ILE A 391 -6.47 2.38 -3.36
CA ILE A 391 -6.35 3.82 -3.08
C ILE A 391 -6.79 4.65 -4.30
N THR A 392 -6.36 4.28 -5.50
CA THR A 392 -6.52 5.08 -6.72
C THR A 392 -6.51 4.18 -7.97
N ASN A 393 -7.12 4.63 -9.06
CA ASN A 393 -6.73 4.16 -10.40
C ASN A 393 -5.48 4.91 -10.84
N LEU A 394 -4.68 4.32 -11.73
CA LEU A 394 -3.46 4.93 -12.27
C LEU A 394 -3.42 4.82 -13.80
N TYR A 395 -3.17 5.97 -14.42
CA TYR A 395 -3.01 6.13 -15.85
C TYR A 395 -1.68 6.82 -16.16
N ILE A 396 -1.12 6.55 -17.33
CA ILE A 396 -0.05 7.38 -17.92
C ILE A 396 -0.60 8.06 -19.17
N GLU A 397 -0.57 9.38 -19.21
CA GLU A 397 -0.79 10.18 -20.43
C GLU A 397 0.59 10.65 -20.92
N ALA A 398 1.01 10.29 -22.14
CA ALA A 398 2.34 10.67 -22.64
C ALA A 398 2.45 10.74 -24.17
N ASP A 399 3.46 11.49 -24.63
CA ASP A 399 3.86 11.59 -26.04
C ASP A 399 4.80 10.41 -26.41
N PHE A 400 4.56 9.74 -27.54
CA PHE A 400 5.33 8.57 -28.02
C PHE A 400 6.11 8.92 -29.29
N LYS A 401 7.42 9.17 -29.12
CA LYS A 401 8.27 9.77 -30.17
C LYS A 401 8.27 9.03 -31.50
N GLU A 402 8.36 7.70 -31.49
CA GLU A 402 8.47 6.89 -32.71
C GLU A 402 7.15 6.79 -33.48
N GLU A 403 6.03 7.06 -32.81
CA GLU A 403 4.68 6.97 -33.37
C GLU A 403 4.12 8.34 -33.78
N GLY A 404 4.71 9.44 -33.30
CA GLY A 404 4.22 10.80 -33.54
C GLY A 404 2.86 11.07 -32.89
N LYS A 405 2.45 10.25 -31.92
CA LYS A 405 1.13 10.23 -31.28
C LYS A 405 1.26 10.30 -29.76
N SER A 406 0.15 10.63 -29.10
CA SER A 406 0.05 10.68 -27.64
C SER A 406 -1.05 9.74 -27.19
N TYR A 407 -0.83 9.01 -26.10
CA TYR A 407 -1.80 8.05 -25.59
C TYR A 407 -2.01 8.17 -24.08
N CYS A 408 -3.24 7.88 -23.65
CA CYS A 408 -3.56 7.49 -22.27
C CYS A 408 -3.49 5.96 -22.16
N ILE A 409 -2.74 5.45 -21.16
CA ILE A 409 -2.59 4.02 -20.87
C ILE A 409 -3.10 3.74 -19.46
N ASN A 410 -4.09 2.84 -19.34
CA ASN A 410 -4.70 2.45 -18.07
C ASN A 410 -3.88 1.38 -17.32
N LEU A 411 -2.77 1.79 -16.69
CA LEU A 411 -1.89 0.87 -15.95
C LEU A 411 -2.63 0.08 -14.85
N TRP A 412 -3.49 0.78 -14.10
CA TRP A 412 -4.27 0.22 -13.01
C TRP A 412 -5.69 0.77 -13.01
N GLU A 413 -6.59 0.01 -13.62
CA GLU A 413 -8.01 0.34 -13.71
C GLU A 413 -8.83 -0.93 -13.45
N GLY A 414 -10.03 -0.75 -12.90
CA GLY A 414 -10.97 -1.82 -12.63
C GLY A 414 -12.19 -1.74 -13.52
N GLU A 415 -12.66 -2.91 -13.98
CA GLU A 415 -13.95 -3.07 -14.63
C GLU A 415 -14.82 -4.07 -13.85
N TRP A 416 -16.14 -3.99 -13.99
CA TRP A 416 -17.09 -4.83 -13.26
C TRP A 416 -17.38 -6.12 -14.03
N ASP A 417 -17.24 -7.26 -13.37
CA ASP A 417 -17.65 -8.56 -13.88
C ASP A 417 -18.99 -8.94 -13.25
N GLU A 418 -20.07 -8.90 -14.05
CA GLU A 418 -21.41 -9.30 -13.60
C GLU A 418 -21.45 -10.77 -13.20
N GLY A 419 -20.82 -11.67 -13.99
CA GLY A 419 -20.81 -13.10 -13.74
C GLY A 419 -20.02 -13.50 -12.48
N LYS A 420 -19.01 -12.73 -12.10
CA LYS A 420 -18.23 -12.93 -10.85
C LYS A 420 -18.69 -12.01 -9.71
N GLY A 421 -19.66 -11.12 -9.94
CA GLY A 421 -20.19 -10.17 -8.96
C GLY A 421 -19.11 -9.30 -8.29
N ARG A 422 -18.07 -8.88 -9.04
CA ARG A 422 -16.93 -8.15 -8.48
C ARG A 422 -16.16 -7.36 -9.53
N HIS A 423 -15.45 -6.33 -9.10
CA HIS A 423 -14.41 -5.73 -9.93
C HIS A 423 -13.21 -6.64 -10.12
N PHE A 424 -12.59 -6.57 -11.29
CA PHE A 424 -11.29 -7.14 -11.60
C PHE A 424 -10.45 -6.10 -12.35
N ARG A 425 -9.16 -6.39 -12.52
CA ARG A 425 -8.24 -5.52 -13.26
C ARG A 425 -8.63 -5.54 -14.74
N LYS A 426 -8.97 -4.38 -15.30
CA LYS A 426 -9.18 -4.22 -16.74
C LYS A 426 -7.88 -4.49 -17.50
N VAL A 427 -8.00 -5.05 -18.70
CA VAL A 427 -6.83 -5.28 -19.58
C VAL A 427 -6.17 -3.93 -19.92
N VAL A 428 -4.84 -3.91 -19.93
CA VAL A 428 -4.09 -2.70 -20.28
C VAL A 428 -4.33 -2.37 -21.75
N SER A 429 -4.72 -1.14 -22.01
CA SER A 429 -5.16 -0.60 -23.29
C SER A 429 -4.63 0.82 -23.46
N LYS A 430 -4.60 1.31 -24.70
CA LYS A 430 -4.21 2.67 -25.04
C LYS A 430 -5.35 3.40 -25.77
N GLU A 431 -5.62 4.63 -25.38
CA GLU A 431 -6.53 5.56 -26.06
C GLU A 431 -5.72 6.73 -26.62
N GLU A 432 -5.96 7.11 -27.88
CA GLU A 432 -5.26 8.24 -28.50
C GLU A 432 -5.81 9.57 -27.97
N ILE A 433 -4.92 10.45 -27.53
CA ILE A 433 -5.24 11.72 -26.88
C ILE A 433 -4.51 12.90 -27.54
N SER A 434 -4.94 14.12 -27.22
CA SER A 434 -4.19 15.33 -27.58
C SER A 434 -2.79 15.33 -26.97
N GLN A 435 -1.86 16.07 -27.59
CA GLN A 435 -0.48 16.14 -27.15
C GLN A 435 -0.35 16.58 -25.68
N VAL A 436 0.49 15.86 -24.93
CA VAL A 436 0.71 16.06 -23.49
C VAL A 436 1.92 16.96 -23.24
N GLY A 437 2.95 16.90 -24.10
CA GLY A 437 4.18 17.68 -23.94
C GLY A 437 5.12 17.13 -22.86
N GLY A 438 4.98 15.85 -22.50
CA GLY A 438 5.75 15.21 -21.44
C GLY A 438 5.23 13.80 -21.12
N VAL A 439 5.51 13.37 -19.89
CA VAL A 439 5.01 12.11 -19.31
C VAL A 439 4.23 12.44 -18.04
N LYS A 440 2.91 12.21 -18.05
CA LYS A 440 2.03 12.50 -16.92
C LYS A 440 1.58 11.22 -16.24
N TYR A 441 1.80 11.15 -14.93
CA TYR A 441 1.14 10.18 -14.05
C TYR A 441 -0.18 10.79 -13.56
N LYS A 442 -1.29 10.09 -13.80
CA LYS A 442 -2.64 10.55 -13.47
C LYS A 442 -3.29 9.57 -12.49
N LEU A 443 -3.53 10.06 -11.28
CA LEU A 443 -4.10 9.31 -10.18
C LEU A 443 -5.55 9.76 -9.98
N ARG A 444 -6.51 8.88 -10.24
CA ARG A 444 -7.92 9.12 -9.92
C ARG A 444 -8.22 8.59 -8.52
N LEU A 445 -8.46 9.50 -7.59
CA LEU A 445 -8.59 9.28 -6.15
C LEU A 445 -10.05 9.15 -5.66
N LYS A 446 -11.03 9.48 -6.51
CA LYS A 446 -12.47 9.38 -6.26
C LYS A 446 -13.21 9.21 -7.59
#